data_AF-A0A532CSB8-F1
#
_entry.id   AF-A0A532CSB8-F1
#
_cell.length_a   1.000
_cell.length_b   1.000
_cell.length_c   1.000
_cell.angle_alpha   90.00
_cell.angle_beta   90.00
_cell.angle_gamma   90.00
#
_symmetry.space_group_name_H-M   'P 1'
#
loop_
_entity.id
_entity.type
_entity.pdbx_description
1 polymer ?
#
loop_
_entity_poly.entity_id
_entity_poly.type
_entity_poly.pdbx_seq_one_letter_code
_entity_poly.pdbx_strand_id
1 'polypeptide(L)' 'MASESDETRLKKKVAAKGTDHKSPKEDAALRALKKRLRRVQRKRRALALRKKNSTSKKTAAPVAK' A
#
# COMPACT_ATOMS: atom_id res chain seq x y z
N MET A 1 5.50 19.55 -5.94
CA MET A 1 4.26 19.27 -5.17
C MET A 1 4.22 17.79 -4.83
N ALA A 2 4.58 17.41 -3.60
CA ALA A 2 4.51 16.02 -3.17
C ALA A 2 3.04 15.61 -3.07
N SER A 3 2.46 15.15 -4.18
CA SER A 3 1.12 14.59 -4.22
C SER A 3 1.03 13.53 -3.13
N GLU A 4 0.22 13.80 -2.11
CA GLU A 4 -0.02 12.84 -1.02
C GLU A 4 -0.23 11.44 -1.62
N SER A 5 0.60 10.50 -1.19
CA SER A 5 0.50 9.12 -1.65
C SER A 5 -0.90 8.60 -1.34
N ASP A 6 -1.51 7.83 -2.25
CA ASP A 6 -2.84 7.24 -2.04
C ASP A 6 -2.94 6.51 -0.69
N GLU A 7 -1.82 5.94 -0.21
CA GLU A 7 -1.73 5.31 1.10
C GLU A 7 -2.04 6.28 2.26
N THR A 8 -1.53 7.51 2.25
CA THR A 8 -1.75 8.48 3.34
C THR A 8 -3.19 8.98 3.34
N ARG A 9 -3.76 9.24 2.16
CA ARG A 9 -5.19 9.58 1.99
C ARG A 9 -6.10 8.46 2.48
N LEU A 10 -5.79 7.21 2.16
CA LEU A 10 -6.56 6.04 2.64
C LEU A 10 -6.45 5.83 4.14
N LYS A 11 -5.26 6.04 4.74
CA LYS A 11 -5.09 5.99 6.20
C LYS A 11 -5.94 7.05 6.90
N LYS A 12 -5.89 8.31 6.44
CA LYS A 12 -6.72 9.41 6.97
C LYS A 12 -8.22 9.06 6.89
N LYS A 13 -8.69 8.53 5.75
CA LYS A 13 -10.09 8.10 5.57
C LYS A 13 -10.51 6.95 6.49
N VAL A 14 -9.63 5.96 6.70
CA VAL A 14 -9.93 4.84 7.60
C VAL A 14 -9.98 5.32 9.06
N ALA A 15 -9.08 6.20 9.47
CA ALA A 15 -9.07 6.77 10.82
C ALA A 15 -10.33 7.60 11.08
N ALA A 16 -10.69 8.49 10.15
CA ALA A 16 -11.89 9.33 10.27
C ALA A 16 -13.20 8.52 10.27
N LYS A 17 -13.26 7.39 9.53
CA LYS A 17 -14.44 6.52 9.46
C LYS A 17 -14.51 5.49 10.61
N GLY A 18 -13.41 5.27 11.34
CA GLY A 18 -13.33 4.25 12.39
C GLY A 18 -13.93 4.67 13.73
N THR A 19 -14.28 5.93 13.90
CA THR A 19 -14.93 6.46 15.10
C THR A 19 -16.46 6.45 15.00
N ASP A 20 -17.01 6.38 13.78
CA ASP A 20 -18.44 6.35 13.50
C ASP A 20 -18.88 4.94 13.07
N HIS A 21 -19.03 4.06 14.07
CA HIS A 21 -19.63 2.74 13.90
C HIS A 21 -21.10 2.78 14.31
N LYS A 22 -21.93 3.47 13.52
CA LYS A 22 -23.37 3.65 13.83
C LYS A 22 -24.28 2.73 13.02
N SER A 23 -23.80 2.14 11.92
CA SER A 23 -24.62 1.27 11.07
C SER A 23 -23.84 0.18 10.32
N PRO A 24 -24.48 -0.97 10.01
CA PRO A 24 -23.85 -2.06 9.23
C PRO A 24 -23.44 -1.63 7.81
N LYS A 25 -24.06 -0.59 7.25
CA LYS A 25 -23.68 0.01 5.96
C LYS A 25 -22.35 0.77 6.05
N GLU A 26 -22.13 1.48 7.15
CA GLU A 26 -20.85 2.15 7.42
C GLU A 26 -19.73 1.15 7.66
N ASP A 27 -20.04 0.02 8.32
CA ASP A 27 -19.08 -1.07 8.49
C ASP A 27 -18.66 -1.70 7.16
N ALA A 28 -19.60 -1.88 6.23
CA ALA A 28 -19.29 -2.36 4.88
C ALA A 28 -18.37 -1.36 4.13
N ALA A 29 -18.65 -0.06 4.24
CA ALA A 29 -17.82 0.99 3.64
C ALA A 29 -16.41 1.05 4.26
N LEU A 30 -16.32 0.95 5.59
CA LEU A 30 -15.05 0.89 6.30
C LEU A 30 -14.25 -0.37 5.96
N ARG A 31 -14.93 -1.52 5.82
CA ARG A 31 -14.33 -2.77 5.35
C ARG A 31 -13.78 -2.63 3.93
N ALA A 32 -14.51 -1.96 3.03
CA ALA A 32 -14.05 -1.67 1.68
C ALA A 32 -12.81 -0.75 1.67
N LEU A 33 -12.80 0.30 2.50
CA LEU A 33 -11.64 1.19 2.66
C LEU A 33 -10.40 0.46 3.20
N LYS A 34 -10.56 -0.35 4.25
CA LYS A 34 -9.49 -1.20 4.78
C LYS A 34 -8.94 -2.16 3.71
N LYS A 35 -9.82 -2.76 2.88
CA LYS A 35 -9.38 -3.62 1.75
C LYS A 35 -8.56 -2.84 0.72
N ARG A 36 -9.00 -1.64 0.34
CA ARG A 36 -8.27 -0.78 -0.60
C ARG A 36 -6.89 -0.38 -0.06
N LEU A 37 -6.80 -0.01 1.22
CA LEU A 37 -5.51 0.30 1.87
C LEU A 37 -4.54 -0.89 1.80
N ARG A 38 -4.99 -2.10 2.14
CA ARG A 38 -4.16 -3.31 2.04
C ARG A 38 -3.69 -3.59 0.61
N ARG A 39 -4.53 -3.34 -0.41
CA ARG A 39 -4.14 -3.50 -1.83
C ARG A 39 -3.02 -2.53 -2.22
N VAL A 40 -3.13 -1.26 -1.83
CA VAL A 40 -2.08 -0.25 -2.09
C VAL A 40 -0.77 -0.63 -1.41
N GLN A 41 -0.84 -1.05 -0.14
CA GLN A 41 0.34 -1.52 0.61
C GLN A 41 1.00 -2.74 -0.05
N ARG A 42 0.21 -3.72 -0.51
CA ARG A 42 0.74 -4.87 -1.26
C ARG A 42 1.43 -4.44 -2.55
N LYS A 43 0.84 -3.55 -3.34
CA LYS A 43 1.45 -3.02 -4.56
C LYS A 43 2.78 -2.32 -4.26
N ARG A 44 2.84 -1.51 -3.21
CA ARG A 44 4.08 -0.87 -2.74
C ARG A 44 5.14 -1.91 -2.36
N ARG A 45 4.79 -2.94 -1.60
CA ARG A 45 5.72 -4.03 -1.23
C ARG A 45 6.23 -4.79 -2.47
N ALA A 46 5.34 -5.13 -3.40
CA ALA A 46 5.72 -5.82 -4.64
C ALA A 46 6.70 -4.99 -5.47
N LEU A 47 6.46 -3.68 -5.61
CA LEU A 47 7.39 -2.78 -6.29
C LEU A 47 8.74 -2.66 -5.56
N ALA A 48 8.73 -2.60 -4.23
CA ALA A 48 9.95 -2.58 -3.43
C ALA A 48 10.76 -3.88 -3.59
N LEU A 49 10.09 -5.04 -3.55
CA LEU A 49 10.72 -6.34 -3.79
C LEU A 49 11.27 -6.44 -5.21
N ARG A 50 10.52 -6.00 -6.22
CA ARG A 50 11.01 -5.97 -7.61
C ARG A 50 12.25 -5.10 -7.74
N LYS A 51 12.26 -3.91 -7.13
CA LYS A 51 13.44 -3.04 -7.11
C LYS A 51 14.64 -3.75 -6.47
N LYS A 52 14.48 -4.32 -5.27
CA LYS A 52 15.52 -5.10 -4.57
C LYS A 52 16.06 -6.26 -5.42
N ASN A 53 15.18 -7.02 -6.06
CA ASN A 53 15.56 -8.16 -6.89
C ASN A 53 16.23 -7.72 -8.21
N SER A 54 15.84 -6.58 -8.78
CA SER A 54 16.50 -6.04 -9.97
C SER A 54 17.88 -5.46 -9.66
N THR A 55 18.06 -4.86 -8.48
CA THR A 55 19.38 -4.39 -8.03
C THR A 55 20.29 -5.56 -7.70
N SER A 56 19.78 -6.62 -7.06
CA SER A 56 20.59 -7.81 -6.77
C SER A 56 20.99 -8.58 -8.03
N LYS A 57 20.18 -8.57 -9.09
CA LYS A 57 20.55 -9.13 -10.40
C LYS A 57 21.62 -8.31 -11.13
N LYS A 58 21.67 -6.99 -10.94
CA LYS A 58 22.76 -6.15 -11.49
C LYS A 58 24.09 -6.30 -10.75
N THR A 59 24.08 -6.69 -9.47
CA THR A 59 25.29 -7.01 -8.70
C THR A 59 25.67 -8.49 -8.74
N ALA A 60 24.85 -9.34 -9.34
CA ALA A 60 25.11 -10.78 -9.54
C ALA A 60 25.46 -11.11 -11.00
N ALA A 61 25.99 -10.15 -11.77
CA ALA A 61 26.80 -10.49 -12.92
C ALA A 61 28.20 -10.85 -12.36
N PRO A 62 28.57 -12.14 -12.28
CA PRO A 62 29.96 -12.46 -12.00
C PRO A 62 30.79 -11.84 -13.12
N VAL A 63 31.84 -11.12 -12.73
CA VAL A 63 33.00 -10.90 -13.58
C VAL A 63 33.41 -12.28 -14.09
N ALA A 64 33.03 -12.57 -15.33
CA ALA A 64 33.37 -13.80 -16.02
C ALA A 64 34.57 -13.50 -16.92
N LYS A 65 35.73 -13.97 -16.46
CA LYS A 65 37.03 -14.09 -17.12
C LYS A 65 37.79 -12.79 -17.38
#